data_AF-A0A967DFN4-F1
#
_entry.id   AF-A0A967DFN4-F1
#
_cell.length_a   1.000
_cell.length_b   1.000
_cell.length_c   1.000
_cell.angle_alpha   90.00
_cell.angle_beta   90.00
_cell.angle_gamma   90.00
#
_symmetry.space_group_name_H-M   'P 1'
#
loop_
_entity.id
_entity.type
_entity.pdbx_description
1 polymer ?
#
loop_
_entity_poly.entity_id
_entity_poly.type
_entity_poly.pdbx_seq_one_letter_code
_entity_poly.pdbx_strand_id
1 'polypeptide(L)' 'MRDGLHKLAIYRDSDRAVHTFSASCPHLGCIVAWNSTEKTGDCPCHSSRFGARGEVVNGPALTGLGPSPA' A
#
# COMPACT_ATOMS: atom_id res chain seq x y z
N MET A 1 1.39 9.87 -0.17
CA MET A 1 1.94 11.01 0.61
C MET A 1 3.42 10.75 0.88
N ARG A 2 4.17 11.68 1.46
CA ARG A 2 5.55 11.45 1.92
C ARG A 2 5.69 11.90 3.37
N ASP A 3 6.52 11.19 4.11
CA ASP A 3 7.01 11.56 5.43
C ASP A 3 8.54 11.37 5.44
N GLY A 4 9.26 12.48 5.55
CA GLY A 4 10.70 12.54 5.26
C GLY A 4 11.05 11.90 3.91
N LEU A 5 11.88 10.85 3.94
CA LEU A 5 12.31 10.09 2.77
C LEU A 5 11.33 8.95 2.39
N HIS A 6 10.36 8.66 3.26
CA HIS A 6 9.46 7.53 3.08
C HIS A 6 8.20 7.94 2.33
N LYS A 7 7.79 7.11 1.37
CA LYS A 7 6.49 7.25 0.72
C LYS A 7 5.44 6.48 1.52
N LEU A 8 4.28 7.09 1.69
CA LEU A 8 3.15 6.55 2.42
C LEU A 8 1.98 6.26 1.49
N ALA A 9 1.37 5.09 1.68
CA ALA A 9 0.09 4.70 1.11
C ALA A 9 -1.00 5.11 2.12
N ILE A 10 -1.92 5.98 1.70
CA ILE A 10 -2.96 6.53 2.58
C ILE A 10 -4.30 6.33 1.91
N TYR A 11 -5.23 5.74 2.67
CA TYR A 11 -6.61 5.56 2.25
C TYR A 11 -7.54 6.11 3.31
N ARG A 12 -8.56 6.87 2.88
CA ARG A 12 -9.65 7.31 3.75
C ARG A 12 -10.90 6.50 3.39
N ASP A 13 -11.46 5.79 4.35
CA ASP A 13 -12.67 5.00 4.13
C ASP A 13 -13.95 5.84 4.25
N SER A 14 -15.10 5.19 4.05
CA SER A 14 -16.44 5.79 4.13
C SER A 14 -16.77 6.35 5.52
N ASP A 15 -16.19 5.78 6.57
CA ASP A 15 -16.37 6.21 7.96
C ASP A 15 -15.42 7.36 8.33
N ARG A 16 -14.71 7.89 7.33
CA ARG A 16 -13.67 8.93 7.43
C ARG A 16 -12.43 8.51 8.20
N ALA A 17 -12.28 7.22 8.54
CA ALA A 17 -11.07 6.70 9.15
C ALA A 17 -9.92 6.74 8.13
N VAL A 18 -8.74 7.12 8.62
CA VAL A 18 -7.52 7.25 7.80
C VAL A 18 -6.61 6.08 8.09
N HIS A 19 -6.39 5.27 7.06
CA HIS A 19 -5.48 4.13 7.09
C HIS A 19 -4.17 4.56 6.44
N THR A 20 -3.06 4.41 7.15
CA THR A 20 -1.73 4.85 6.72
C THR A 20 -0.75 3.70 6.80
N PHE A 21 -0.07 3.42 5.69
CA PHE A 21 0.91 2.35 5.57
C PHE A 21 2.16 2.85 4.87
N SER A 22 3.25 2.09 4.98
CA SER A 22 4.37 2.25 4.06
C SER A 22 3.91 1.97 2.62
N ALA A 23 4.30 2.84 1.68
CA ALA A 23 4.08 2.57 0.25
C ALA A 23 5.12 1.59 -0.33
N SER A 24 6.07 1.12 0.49
CA SER A 24 7.07 0.14 0.08
C SER A 24 6.44 -1.25 0.04
N CYS A 25 6.40 -1.86 -1.15
CA CYS A 25 5.95 -3.23 -1.33
C CYS A 25 6.85 -4.18 -0.52
N PRO A 26 6.28 -5.04 0.36
CA PRO A 26 7.05 -5.95 1.20
C PRO A 26 7.74 -7.08 0.42
N HIS A 27 7.51 -7.20 -0.90
CA HIS A 27 8.25 -8.13 -1.74
C HIS A 27 9.72 -7.71 -1.88
N LEU A 28 9.98 -6.60 -2.57
CA LEU A 28 11.33 -6.11 -2.87
C LEU A 28 11.45 -4.57 -2.84
N GLY A 29 10.52 -3.89 -2.15
CA GLY A 29 10.64 -2.46 -1.87
C GLY A 29 10.12 -1.49 -2.95
N CYS A 30 9.52 -2.00 -4.03
CA CYS A 30 8.91 -1.13 -5.04
C CYS A 30 7.78 -0.27 -4.45
N ILE A 31 7.62 0.95 -4.96
CA ILE A 31 6.54 1.83 -4.51
C ILE A 31 5.22 1.39 -5.14
N VAL A 32 4.22 1.11 -4.31
CA VAL A 32 2.88 0.77 -4.78
C VAL A 32 2.17 2.00 -5.33
N ALA A 33 1.40 1.81 -6.40
CA ALA A 33 0.56 2.82 -7.03
C ALA A 33 -0.91 2.58 -6.63
N TRP A 34 -1.67 3.65 -6.39
CA TRP A 34 -3.08 3.50 -6.07
C TRP A 34 -3.92 3.31 -7.34
N ASN A 35 -4.74 2.27 -7.35
CA ASN A 35 -5.76 2.00 -8.34
C ASN A 35 -7.13 2.39 -7.76
N SER A 36 -7.67 3.51 -8.22
CA SER A 36 -8.93 4.06 -7.72
C SER A 36 -10.16 3.24 -8.11
N THR A 37 -10.08 2.49 -9.21
CA THR A 37 -11.19 1.69 -9.74
C THR A 37 -11.40 0.46 -8.86
N GLU A 38 -10.32 -0.26 -8.55
CA GLU A 38 -10.36 -1.48 -7.73
C GLU A 38 -10.18 -1.18 -6.23
N LYS A 39 -9.80 0.05 -5.86
CA LYS A 39 -9.43 0.46 -4.50
C LYS A 39 -8.28 -0.37 -3.93
N THR A 40 -7.23 -0.52 -4.73
CA THR A 40 -6.06 -1.33 -4.39
C THR A 40 -4.76 -0.56 -4.52
N GLY A 41 -3.76 -0.95 -3.73
CA GLY A 41 -2.37 -0.63 -4.00
C GLY A 41 -1.77 -1.68 -4.94
N ASP A 42 -1.43 -1.28 -6.16
CA ASP A 42 -0.86 -2.15 -7.19
C ASP A 42 0.65 -1.92 -7.27
N CYS A 43 1.44 -2.98 -7.06
CA CYS A 43 2.89 -2.96 -7.23
C CYS A 43 3.23 -3.15 -8.71
N PRO A 44 3.82 -2.14 -9.38
CA PRO A 44 4.08 -2.20 -10.82
C PRO A 44 5.21 -3.16 -11.21
N CYS A 45 6.01 -3.62 -10.25
CA CYS A 45 7.20 -4.42 -10.54
C CYS A 45 6.86 -5.89 -10.81
N HIS A 46 6.00 -6.48 -9.99
CA HIS A 46 5.71 -7.92 -10.02
C HIS A 46 4.23 -8.23 -9.74
N SER A 47 3.35 -7.24 -9.88
CA SER A 47 1.89 -7.41 -9.78
C SER A 47 1.35 -7.82 -8.40
N SER A 48 2.12 -7.63 -7.32
CA SER A 48 1.56 -7.71 -5.97
C SER A 48 0.45 -6.67 -5.82
N ARG A 49 -0.65 -7.07 -5.18
CA ARG A 49 -1.82 -6.22 -4.96
C ARG A 49 -2.16 -6.19 -3.49
N PHE A 50 -2.48 -4.99 -3.01
CA PHE A 50 -2.86 -4.73 -1.64
C PHE A 50 -4.24 -4.12 -1.61
N GLY A 51 -5.09 -4.53 -0.68
CA GLY A 51 -6.39 -3.92 -0.50
C GLY A 51 -6.28 -2.51 0.10
N ALA A 52 -7.42 -1.85 0.23
CA ALA A 52 -7.49 -0.48 0.72
C ALA A 52 -7.01 -0.33 2.18
N ARG A 53 -6.96 -1.43 2.95
CA ARG A 53 -6.47 -1.49 4.33
C ARG A 53 -5.08 -2.15 4.41
N GLY A 54 -4.36 -2.22 3.29
CA GLY A 54 -2.98 -2.68 3.23
C GLY A 54 -2.81 -4.21 3.27
N GLU A 55 -3.88 -4.98 3.41
CA GLU A 55 -3.86 -6.44 3.34
C GLU A 55 -3.38 -6.93 1.97
N VAL A 56 -2.65 -8.04 1.93
CA VAL A 56 -2.25 -8.63 0.65
C VAL A 56 -3.44 -9.33 0.00
N VAL A 57 -3.70 -9.00 -1.25
CA VAL A 57 -4.78 -9.54 -2.08
C VAL A 57 -4.21 -10.44 -3.18
N ASN A 58 -3.04 -10.08 -3.72
CA ASN A 58 -2.32 -10.89 -4.72
C ASN A 58 -0.81 -10.85 -4.49
N GLY A 59 -0.16 -12.00 -4.65
CA GLY A 59 1.29 -12.15 -4.54
C GLY A 59 2.06 -11.53 -5.73
N PRO A 60 3.40 -11.55 -5.73
CA PRO A 60 4.30 -12.41 -4.93
C PRO A 60 4.57 -11.97 -3.48
N ALA A 61 4.15 -10.78 -3.05
CA ALA A 61 4.22 -10.40 -1.64
C ALA A 61 3.51 -11.45 -0.75
N LEU A 62 4.13 -11.82 0.38
CA LEU A 62 3.58 -12.80 1.33
C LEU A 62 2.88 -12.15 2.53
N THR A 63 3.02 -10.84 2.68
CA THR A 63 2.44 -10.04 3.76
C THR A 63 1.79 -8.79 3.20
N GLY A 64 0.91 -8.17 3.99
CA GLY A 64 0.39 -6.83 3.70
C GLY A 64 1.46 -5.73 3.78
N LEU A 65 1.07 -4.51 3.40
CA LEU A 65 1.88 -3.31 3.58
C LEU A 65 2.24 -3.12 5.05
N GLY A 66 3.50 -2.78 5.30
CA GLY A 66 4.00 -2.51 6.64
C GLY A 66 3.43 -1.22 7.22
N PRO A 67 3.60 -1.00 8.54
CA PRO A 67 3.23 0.26 9.18
C PRO A 67 3.93 1.44 8.52
N SER A 68 3.33 2.63 8.59
CA SER A 68 4.05 3.86 8.25
C SER A 68 5.29 3.95 9.16
N PRO A 69 6.48 4.27 8.61
CA PRO A 69 7.65 4.56 9.43
C PRO A 69 7.33 5.70 10.41
N ALA A 70 7.96 5.66 11.59
CA ALA A 70 7.85 6.68 12.63
C ALA A 70 8.59 7.96 12.24
#